data_AF-A0A179V5Y6-F1
#
_entry.id   AF-A0A179V5Y6-F1
#
_cell.length_a   1.000
_cell.length_b   1.000
_cell.length_c   1.000
_cell.angle_alpha   90.00
_cell.angle_beta   90.00
_cell.angle_gamma   90.00
#
_symmetry.space_group_name_H-M   'P 1'
#
loop_
_entity.id
_entity.type
_entity.pdbx_description
1 polymer ?
#
loop_
_entity_poly.entity_id
_entity_poly.type
_entity_poly.pdbx_seq_one_letter_code
_entity_poly.pdbx_strand_id
1 'polypeptide(L)'
;MASTLPTNPSLDRIRDDARALQHAVRAARPEAFETVRQHHPRPDLALAGQRFALHDAQLTMARRYGFTGWPALVHYLNLAAELSTDPGAVPEAGLDAADRFCALSSLRYREDDAPPRWQAAADLVTTDPALVQGHIWAAAAAADPAALARHLAVHPHLAATGGGPYQWLPLMYLCYSRAPLGRTLSDTLAAARILLNAGADPNSGYLWCGMSTPFTALTGVFGEGEQGPGRQPRHPFAEELASLLLRHGAHPVDQQTLYNRMFRPDDSHLELLFAHGLADAGPSPWERRLGEAMETRQQMWQRQIDWAAAHGFAERLDLLARHGIDTAGATLVPRTFPVDVNARDEDGATALHEAAWAGDLALIGRLLDAGADTTVTDLRYGSTPLEWAEHAYQLAAAELLRSRTGN
;
A
#
# COMPACT_ATOMS: atom_id res chain seq x y z
N MET A 1 -2.81 -18.95 -2.45
CA MET A 1 -3.46 -17.82 -3.14
C MET A 1 -3.82 -16.82 -2.06
N ALA A 2 -3.51 -15.53 -2.24
CA ALA A 2 -3.98 -14.50 -1.31
C ALA A 2 -5.51 -14.53 -1.23
N SER A 3 -6.07 -14.12 -0.09
CA SER A 3 -7.52 -14.12 0.07
C SER A 3 -8.19 -13.24 -0.98
N THR A 4 -9.29 -13.71 -1.58
CA THR A 4 -10.09 -12.95 -2.56
C THR A 4 -11.26 -12.22 -1.90
N LEU A 5 -11.05 -11.78 -0.64
CA LEU A 5 -12.08 -11.10 0.13
C LEU A 5 -12.43 -9.75 -0.50
N PRO A 6 -13.72 -9.34 -0.45
CA PRO A 6 -14.10 -8.01 -0.87
C PRO A 6 -13.52 -6.96 0.08
N THR A 7 -13.39 -5.73 -0.41
CA THR A 7 -13.10 -4.54 0.39
C THR A 7 -14.09 -4.40 1.54
N ASN A 8 -13.60 -4.07 2.74
CA ASN A 8 -14.35 -3.99 3.99
C ASN A 8 -15.16 -5.26 4.27
N PRO A 9 -14.51 -6.44 4.37
CA PRO A 9 -15.21 -7.69 4.54
C PRO A 9 -15.91 -7.74 5.90
N SER A 10 -17.14 -8.25 5.92
CA SER A 10 -17.97 -8.34 7.13
C SER A 10 -18.39 -9.78 7.39
N LEU A 11 -18.21 -10.24 8.63
CA LEU A 11 -18.62 -11.56 9.06
C LEU A 11 -20.12 -11.79 8.91
N ASP A 12 -20.93 -10.78 9.20
CA ASP A 12 -22.38 -10.91 9.10
C ASP A 12 -22.84 -11.02 7.64
N ARG A 13 -22.25 -10.22 6.74
CA ARG A 13 -22.50 -10.35 5.30
C ARG A 13 -22.08 -11.72 4.78
N ILE A 14 -20.93 -12.23 5.19
CA ILE A 14 -20.45 -13.55 4.74
C ILE A 14 -21.30 -14.69 5.32
N ARG A 15 -21.85 -14.53 6.54
CA ARG A 15 -22.85 -15.46 7.10
C ARG A 15 -24.14 -15.43 6.28
N ASP A 16 -24.58 -14.26 5.84
CA ASP A 16 -25.73 -14.12 4.94
C ASP A 16 -25.48 -14.78 3.59
N ASP A 17 -24.30 -14.59 3.00
CA ASP A 17 -23.90 -15.23 1.75
C ASP A 17 -23.89 -16.77 1.87
N ALA A 18 -23.38 -17.31 2.99
CA ALA A 18 -23.40 -18.75 3.24
C ALA A 18 -24.84 -19.29 3.39
N ARG A 19 -25.74 -18.54 4.05
CA ARG A 19 -27.17 -18.87 4.13
C ARG A 19 -27.83 -18.81 2.75
N ALA A 20 -27.54 -17.77 1.98
CA ALA A 20 -28.07 -17.58 0.63
C ALA A 20 -27.64 -18.73 -0.30
N LEU A 21 -26.35 -19.11 -0.27
CA LEU A 21 -25.85 -20.26 -1.01
C LEU A 21 -26.58 -21.55 -0.61
N GLN A 22 -26.77 -21.79 0.69
CA GLN A 22 -27.50 -22.95 1.16
C GLN A 22 -28.95 -22.98 0.61
N HIS A 23 -29.65 -21.85 0.65
CA HIS A 23 -31.00 -21.73 0.13
C HIS A 23 -31.04 -21.94 -1.38
N ALA A 24 -30.09 -21.38 -2.13
CA ALA A 24 -30.01 -21.51 -3.58
C ALA A 24 -29.75 -22.96 -4.03
N VAL A 25 -28.86 -23.69 -3.35
CA VAL A 25 -28.64 -25.13 -3.62
C VAL A 25 -29.92 -25.94 -3.36
N ARG A 26 -30.62 -25.67 -2.25
CA ARG A 26 -31.89 -26.33 -1.94
C ARG A 26 -33.01 -26.00 -2.92
N ALA A 27 -32.96 -24.84 -3.55
CA ALA A 27 -33.85 -24.42 -4.63
C ALA A 27 -33.39 -24.88 -6.02
N ALA A 28 -32.38 -25.78 -6.08
CA ALA A 28 -31.82 -26.34 -7.30
C ALA A 28 -31.33 -25.31 -8.33
N ARG A 29 -30.76 -24.19 -7.85
CA ARG A 29 -30.20 -23.14 -8.70
C ARG A 29 -28.88 -23.58 -9.35
N PRO A 30 -28.74 -23.59 -10.70
CA PRO A 30 -27.54 -24.06 -11.39
C PRO A 30 -26.24 -23.39 -10.93
N GLU A 31 -26.26 -22.07 -10.77
CA GLU A 31 -25.12 -21.24 -10.35
C GLU A 31 -24.60 -21.61 -8.95
N ALA A 32 -25.49 -22.05 -8.07
CA ALA A 32 -25.14 -22.46 -6.72
C ALA A 32 -24.43 -23.82 -6.72
N PHE A 33 -24.85 -24.75 -7.58
CA PHE A 33 -24.15 -26.03 -7.75
C PHE A 33 -22.75 -25.85 -8.34
N GLU A 34 -22.59 -24.96 -9.31
CA GLU A 34 -21.28 -24.62 -9.88
C GLU A 34 -20.35 -24.07 -8.82
N THR A 35 -20.83 -23.10 -8.01
CA THR A 35 -20.07 -22.55 -6.88
C THR A 35 -19.61 -23.65 -5.91
N VAL A 36 -20.49 -24.59 -5.55
CA VAL A 36 -20.14 -25.71 -4.67
C VAL A 36 -19.12 -26.64 -5.33
N ARG A 37 -19.30 -27.00 -6.61
CA ARG A 37 -18.34 -27.86 -7.33
C ARG A 37 -16.97 -27.22 -7.47
N GLN A 38 -16.92 -25.91 -7.65
CA GLN A 38 -15.68 -25.17 -7.81
C GLN A 38 -14.87 -25.09 -6.51
N HIS A 39 -15.54 -24.95 -5.36
CA HIS A 39 -14.85 -24.57 -4.11
C HIS A 39 -14.97 -25.59 -2.97
N HIS A 40 -15.99 -26.45 -2.95
CA HIS A 40 -16.13 -27.45 -1.90
C HIS A 40 -15.14 -28.60 -2.13
N PRO A 41 -14.40 -29.09 -1.10
CA PRO A 41 -13.41 -30.14 -1.29
C PRO A 41 -14.01 -31.51 -1.61
N ARG A 42 -15.31 -31.71 -1.34
CA ARG A 42 -16.05 -32.95 -1.60
C ARG A 42 -17.44 -32.62 -2.13
N PRO A 43 -17.56 -32.04 -3.33
CA PRO A 43 -18.81 -31.44 -3.78
C PRO A 43 -19.89 -32.49 -4.01
N ASP A 44 -19.54 -33.65 -4.57
CA ASP A 44 -20.52 -34.71 -4.86
C ASP A 44 -21.18 -35.26 -3.59
N LEU A 45 -20.41 -35.44 -2.52
CA LEU A 45 -20.94 -35.89 -1.22
C LEU A 45 -21.84 -34.84 -0.58
N ALA A 46 -21.44 -33.56 -0.63
CA ALA A 46 -22.23 -32.48 -0.07
C ALA A 46 -23.56 -32.29 -0.82
N LEU A 47 -23.53 -32.41 -2.15
CA LEU A 47 -24.71 -32.25 -3.00
C LEU A 47 -25.62 -33.50 -3.02
N ALA A 48 -25.09 -34.69 -2.75
CA ALA A 48 -25.87 -35.94 -2.67
C ALA A 48 -26.60 -36.11 -1.33
N GLY A 49 -26.30 -35.29 -0.32
CA GLY A 49 -26.99 -35.33 0.97
C GLY A 49 -28.49 -35.04 0.83
N GLN A 50 -29.32 -35.64 1.71
CA GLN A 50 -30.77 -35.43 1.73
C GLN A 50 -31.16 -33.93 1.79
N ARG A 51 -30.30 -33.12 2.41
CA ARG A 51 -30.41 -31.67 2.46
C ARG A 51 -29.02 -31.06 2.56
N PHE A 52 -28.67 -30.18 1.64
CA PHE A 52 -27.42 -29.42 1.69
C PHE A 52 -27.31 -28.65 3.02
N ALA A 53 -26.27 -28.90 3.81
CA ALA A 53 -26.13 -28.42 5.18
C ALA A 53 -25.48 -27.02 5.23
N LEU A 54 -25.60 -26.34 6.38
CA LEU A 54 -25.04 -24.98 6.51
C LEU A 54 -23.52 -25.02 6.56
N HIS A 55 -22.96 -26.04 7.19
CA HIS A 55 -21.51 -26.20 7.29
C HIS A 55 -20.87 -26.45 5.93
N ASP A 56 -21.55 -27.14 5.00
CA ASP A 56 -21.08 -27.30 3.61
C ASP A 56 -21.08 -25.95 2.87
N ALA A 57 -22.13 -25.14 3.05
CA ALA A 57 -22.20 -23.79 2.47
C ALA A 57 -21.09 -22.89 3.04
N GLN A 58 -20.89 -22.91 4.36
CA GLN A 58 -19.83 -22.17 5.05
C GLN A 58 -18.43 -22.60 4.60
N LEU A 59 -18.18 -23.90 4.45
CA LEU A 59 -16.91 -24.43 3.96
C LEU A 59 -16.67 -24.03 2.50
N THR A 60 -17.72 -24.08 1.67
CA THR A 60 -17.66 -23.60 0.28
C THR A 60 -17.27 -22.13 0.22
N MET A 61 -17.91 -21.28 1.05
CA MET A 61 -17.59 -19.85 1.10
C MET A 61 -16.17 -19.59 1.63
N ALA A 62 -15.72 -20.31 2.66
CA ALA A 62 -14.36 -20.20 3.17
C ALA A 62 -13.32 -20.51 2.09
N ARG A 63 -13.50 -21.62 1.38
CA ARG A 63 -12.61 -22.05 0.29
C ARG A 63 -12.66 -21.11 -0.91
N ARG A 64 -13.82 -20.55 -1.23
CA ARG A 64 -13.98 -19.51 -2.26
C ARG A 64 -13.10 -18.30 -1.98
N TYR A 65 -12.98 -17.90 -0.72
CA TYR A 65 -12.14 -16.78 -0.28
C TYR A 65 -10.68 -17.17 0.00
N GLY A 66 -10.27 -18.40 -0.28
CA GLY A 66 -8.89 -18.88 -0.10
C GLY A 66 -8.57 -19.46 1.29
N PHE A 67 -9.54 -19.58 2.18
CA PHE A 67 -9.35 -20.13 3.52
C PHE A 67 -9.56 -21.65 3.55
N THR A 68 -8.79 -22.34 4.40
CA THR A 68 -8.86 -23.80 4.53
C THR A 68 -10.18 -24.27 5.16
N GLY A 69 -10.84 -23.40 5.93
CA GLY A 69 -12.16 -23.68 6.49
C GLY A 69 -12.80 -22.47 7.15
N TRP A 70 -14.08 -22.64 7.51
CA TRP A 70 -14.89 -21.59 8.12
C TRP A 70 -14.28 -20.98 9.40
N PRO A 71 -13.70 -21.76 10.35
CA PRO A 71 -13.08 -21.16 11.54
C PRO A 71 -11.92 -20.21 11.24
N ALA A 72 -11.10 -20.53 10.23
CA ALA A 72 -9.98 -19.68 9.83
C ALA A 72 -10.46 -18.36 9.21
N LEU A 73 -11.47 -18.43 8.34
CA LEU A 73 -12.11 -17.23 7.78
C LEU A 73 -12.74 -16.36 8.89
N VAL A 74 -13.48 -16.96 9.82
CA VAL A 74 -14.08 -16.22 10.95
C VAL A 74 -13.02 -15.55 11.82
N HIS A 75 -11.93 -16.27 12.12
CA HIS A 75 -10.82 -15.72 12.88
C HIS A 75 -10.23 -14.48 12.19
N TYR A 76 -9.95 -14.57 10.89
CA TYR A 76 -9.48 -13.44 10.10
C TYR A 76 -10.48 -12.27 10.11
N LEU A 77 -11.77 -12.53 9.88
CA LEU A 77 -12.77 -11.45 9.82
C LEU A 77 -12.92 -10.70 11.15
N ASN A 78 -12.75 -11.39 12.28
CA ASN A 78 -12.72 -10.74 13.59
C ASN A 78 -11.47 -9.86 13.75
N LEU A 79 -10.29 -10.37 13.36
CA LEU A 79 -9.07 -9.56 13.36
C LEU A 79 -9.18 -8.35 12.42
N ALA A 80 -9.76 -8.54 11.24
CA ALA A 80 -9.98 -7.47 10.28
C ALA A 80 -10.95 -6.42 10.82
N ALA A 81 -11.99 -6.80 11.56
CA ALA A 81 -12.88 -5.84 12.21
C ALA A 81 -12.16 -4.96 13.24
N GLU A 82 -11.15 -5.49 13.93
CA GLU A 82 -10.33 -4.75 14.91
C GLU A 82 -9.23 -3.89 14.25
N LEU A 83 -8.66 -4.36 13.15
CA LEU A 83 -7.46 -3.77 12.53
C LEU A 83 -7.75 -2.96 11.28
N SER A 84 -8.98 -3.01 10.77
CA SER A 84 -9.34 -2.30 9.55
C SER A 84 -9.30 -0.80 9.78
N THR A 85 -8.69 -0.11 8.83
CA THR A 85 -8.83 1.33 8.69
C THR A 85 -9.03 1.63 7.21
N ASP A 86 -10.03 2.47 6.90
CA ASP A 86 -10.17 3.11 5.60
C ASP A 86 -9.93 4.62 5.78
N PRO A 87 -8.67 5.09 5.65
CA PRO A 87 -8.36 6.50 5.79
C PRO A 87 -9.12 7.40 4.81
N GLY A 88 -9.52 6.85 3.64
CA GLY A 88 -10.28 7.56 2.62
C GLY A 88 -11.77 7.71 2.94
N ALA A 89 -12.30 6.97 3.91
CA ALA A 89 -13.69 7.08 4.35
C ALA A 89 -13.89 8.13 5.46
N VAL A 90 -12.82 8.69 6.04
CA VAL A 90 -12.93 9.65 7.14
C VAL A 90 -13.34 11.04 6.61
N PRO A 91 -14.45 11.64 7.12
CA PRO A 91 -14.94 12.93 6.66
C PRO A 91 -14.12 14.10 7.25
N GLU A 92 -13.07 14.52 6.55
CA GLU A 92 -12.12 15.53 7.01
C GLU A 92 -12.73 16.89 7.37
N ALA A 93 -13.81 17.30 6.70
CA ALA A 93 -14.47 18.57 6.97
C ALA A 93 -15.09 18.64 8.37
N GLY A 94 -15.38 17.49 8.99
CA GLY A 94 -15.94 17.40 10.34
C GLY A 94 -14.91 17.17 11.44
N LEU A 95 -13.62 17.03 11.11
CA LEU A 95 -12.57 16.83 12.09
C LEU A 95 -12.20 18.14 12.80
N ASP A 96 -11.76 18.04 14.05
CA ASP A 96 -11.09 19.14 14.71
C ASP A 96 -9.75 19.47 14.03
N ALA A 97 -9.13 20.60 14.40
CA ALA A 97 -7.94 21.09 13.71
C ALA A 97 -6.74 20.13 13.80
N ALA A 98 -6.55 19.44 14.94
CA ALA A 98 -5.41 18.56 15.14
C ALA A 98 -5.60 17.24 14.38
N ASP A 99 -6.82 16.68 14.41
CA ASP A 99 -7.17 15.49 13.63
C ASP A 99 -7.17 15.78 12.13
N ARG A 100 -7.65 16.95 11.72
CA ARG A 100 -7.60 17.39 10.33
C ARG A 100 -6.16 17.56 9.85
N PHE A 101 -5.26 18.08 10.68
CA PHE A 101 -3.84 18.10 10.37
C PHE A 101 -3.26 16.69 10.18
N CYS A 102 -3.56 15.76 11.09
CA CYS A 102 -3.12 14.36 10.98
C CYS A 102 -3.64 13.70 9.69
N ALA A 103 -4.92 13.93 9.36
CA ALA A 103 -5.54 13.38 8.16
C ALA A 103 -4.92 13.95 6.88
N LEU A 104 -4.78 15.27 6.78
CA LEU A 104 -4.25 15.95 5.60
C LEU A 104 -2.77 15.70 5.38
N SER A 105 -1.99 15.50 6.45
CA SER A 105 -0.55 15.24 6.34
C SER A 105 -0.23 13.80 5.93
N SER A 106 -1.07 12.83 6.26
CA SER A 106 -0.77 11.41 6.09
C SER A 106 -1.13 10.89 4.69
N LEU A 107 -0.28 10.02 4.12
CA LEU A 107 -0.66 9.20 2.97
C LEU A 107 -1.85 8.29 3.30
N ARG A 108 -2.78 8.15 2.36
CA ARG A 108 -3.97 7.29 2.51
C ARG A 108 -4.05 6.17 1.49
N TYR A 109 -3.12 6.20 0.53
CA TYR A 109 -3.07 5.32 -0.63
C TYR A 109 -4.36 5.42 -1.46
N ARG A 110 -4.78 6.66 -1.70
CA ARG A 110 -5.96 7.00 -2.52
C ARG A 110 -5.51 7.87 -3.70
N GLU A 111 -6.35 7.94 -4.73
CA GLU A 111 -6.13 8.78 -5.92
C GLU A 111 -6.09 10.28 -5.60
N ASP A 112 -6.60 10.68 -4.43
CA ASP A 112 -6.59 12.06 -3.95
C ASP A 112 -5.42 12.42 -3.02
N ASP A 113 -4.46 11.50 -2.82
CA ASP A 113 -3.16 11.86 -2.27
C ASP A 113 -2.42 12.76 -3.28
N ALA A 114 -2.01 13.94 -2.80
CA ALA A 114 -1.46 14.98 -3.64
C ALA A 114 -0.74 16.07 -2.81
N PRO A 115 0.29 16.74 -3.37
CA PRO A 115 0.99 17.84 -2.70
C PRO A 115 0.10 18.95 -2.09
N PRO A 116 -0.97 19.43 -2.74
CA PRO A 116 -1.86 20.44 -2.14
C PRO A 116 -2.49 20.00 -0.82
N ARG A 117 -2.74 18.70 -0.65
CA ARG A 117 -3.30 18.12 0.58
C ARG A 117 -2.33 18.29 1.74
N TRP A 118 -1.06 17.95 1.53
CA TRP A 118 -0.03 18.06 2.56
C TRP A 118 0.35 19.52 2.84
N GLN A 119 0.30 20.39 1.82
CA GLN A 119 0.46 21.83 2.01
C GLN A 119 -0.66 22.40 2.91
N ALA A 120 -1.92 22.02 2.68
CA ALA A 120 -3.01 22.43 3.55
C ALA A 120 -2.82 21.96 5.01
N ALA A 121 -2.17 20.82 5.24
CA ALA A 121 -1.76 20.40 6.57
C ALA A 121 -0.72 21.37 7.18
N ALA A 122 0.30 21.76 6.42
CA ALA A 122 1.30 22.72 6.88
C ALA A 122 0.71 24.11 7.18
N ASP A 123 -0.27 24.54 6.40
CA ASP A 123 -0.97 25.81 6.61
C ASP A 123 -1.75 25.82 7.93
N LEU A 124 -2.34 24.68 8.33
CA LEU A 124 -2.99 24.53 9.64
C LEU A 124 -2.01 24.74 10.80
N VAL A 125 -0.81 24.12 10.73
CA VAL A 125 0.24 24.29 11.76
C VAL A 125 0.76 25.71 11.79
N THR A 126 0.90 26.35 10.63
CA THR A 126 1.34 27.73 10.53
C THR A 126 0.32 28.68 11.18
N THR A 127 -0.97 28.40 10.99
CA THR A 127 -2.06 29.20 11.56
C THR A 127 -2.20 28.99 13.06
N ASP A 128 -2.10 27.73 13.53
CA ASP A 128 -2.21 27.38 14.95
C ASP A 128 -1.13 26.38 15.37
N PRO A 129 0.07 26.87 15.77
CA PRO A 129 1.13 26.00 16.25
C PRO A 129 0.78 25.23 17.53
N ALA A 130 -0.25 25.63 18.28
CA ALA A 130 -0.67 24.96 19.50
C ALA A 130 -1.24 23.56 19.22
N LEU A 131 -1.71 23.29 17.98
CA LEU A 131 -2.23 21.98 17.59
C LEU A 131 -1.19 20.87 17.80
N VAL A 132 0.09 21.15 17.49
CA VAL A 132 1.21 20.21 17.66
C VAL A 132 1.52 20.02 19.15
N GLN A 133 1.23 21.02 19.98
CA GLN A 133 1.56 21.01 21.41
C GLN A 133 0.50 20.35 22.29
N GLY A 134 -0.75 20.35 21.84
CA GLY A 134 -1.88 19.78 22.58
C GLY A 134 -2.21 18.33 22.20
N HIS A 135 -1.64 17.80 21.12
CA HIS A 135 -2.09 16.56 20.50
C HIS A 135 -0.92 15.66 20.07
N ILE A 136 -0.70 14.53 20.75
CA ILE A 136 0.48 13.68 20.53
C ILE A 136 0.55 13.10 19.10
N TRP A 137 -0.59 12.75 18.50
CA TRP A 137 -0.61 12.25 17.13
C TRP A 137 -0.25 13.34 16.11
N ALA A 138 -0.63 14.59 16.39
CA ALA A 138 -0.19 15.75 15.61
C ALA A 138 1.30 16.05 15.85
N ALA A 139 1.78 15.94 17.09
CA ALA A 139 3.20 16.04 17.41
C ALA A 139 4.05 15.02 16.62
N ALA A 140 3.55 13.80 16.47
CA ALA A 140 4.19 12.76 15.68
C ALA A 140 4.13 13.05 14.17
N ALA A 141 2.95 13.38 13.62
CA ALA A 141 2.80 13.78 12.22
C ALA A 141 3.68 14.99 11.85
N ALA A 142 3.88 15.91 12.79
CA ALA A 142 4.71 17.09 12.61
C ALA A 142 6.21 16.84 12.86
N ALA A 143 6.60 15.61 13.23
CA ALA A 143 7.94 15.24 13.65
C ALA A 143 8.55 16.22 14.68
N ASP A 144 7.78 16.59 15.72
CA ASP A 144 8.21 17.52 16.76
C ASP A 144 8.72 16.77 18.01
N PRO A 145 10.05 16.62 18.18
CA PRO A 145 10.60 15.88 19.31
C PRO A 145 10.29 16.54 20.66
N ALA A 146 10.20 17.88 20.73
CA ALA A 146 9.97 18.58 21.99
C ALA A 146 8.53 18.39 22.47
N ALA A 147 7.55 18.45 21.56
CA ALA A 147 6.15 18.18 21.86
C ALA A 147 5.94 16.72 22.29
N LEU A 148 6.52 15.77 21.55
CA LEU A 148 6.47 14.35 21.89
C LEU A 148 7.05 14.06 23.27
N ALA A 149 8.23 14.62 23.58
CA ALA A 149 8.85 14.44 24.88
C ALA A 149 7.98 14.99 26.02
N ARG A 150 7.33 16.15 25.85
CA ARG A 150 6.39 16.70 26.84
C ARG A 150 5.19 15.79 27.07
N HIS A 151 4.55 15.32 26.01
CA HIS A 151 3.40 14.42 26.12
C HIS A 151 3.77 13.12 26.84
N LEU A 152 4.88 12.49 26.45
CA LEU A 152 5.29 11.20 26.99
C LEU A 152 5.89 11.29 28.40
N ALA A 153 6.41 12.45 28.82
CA ALA A 153 6.81 12.67 30.20
C ALA A 153 5.64 12.60 31.18
N VAL A 154 4.45 13.05 30.76
CA VAL A 154 3.23 13.03 31.59
C VAL A 154 2.45 11.72 31.37
N HIS A 155 2.38 11.25 30.12
CA HIS A 155 1.57 10.10 29.72
C HIS A 155 2.36 9.14 28.81
N PRO A 156 3.29 8.32 29.36
CA PRO A 156 4.13 7.43 28.57
C PRO A 156 3.35 6.43 27.70
N HIS A 157 2.19 5.96 28.19
CA HIS A 157 1.33 5.00 27.49
C HIS A 157 0.82 5.50 26.14
N LEU A 158 0.82 6.82 25.90
CA LEU A 158 0.35 7.38 24.63
C LEU A 158 1.21 6.95 23.43
N ALA A 159 2.47 6.54 23.65
CA ALA A 159 3.31 5.99 22.58
C ALA A 159 2.72 4.70 21.95
N ALA A 160 1.92 3.97 22.71
CA ALA A 160 1.26 2.74 22.29
C ALA A 160 -0.28 2.85 22.28
N THR A 161 -0.82 4.07 22.29
CA THR A 161 -2.27 4.31 22.29
C THR A 161 -2.73 4.79 20.91
N GLY A 162 -3.71 4.10 20.34
CA GLY A 162 -4.36 4.50 19.10
C GLY A 162 -5.17 5.79 19.29
N GLY A 163 -5.12 6.67 18.30
CA GLY A 163 -5.96 7.85 18.26
C GLY A 163 -5.76 8.66 16.99
N GLY A 164 -6.10 9.94 17.04
CA GLY A 164 -6.26 10.76 15.86
C GLY A 164 -7.42 10.27 14.95
N PRO A 165 -7.49 10.76 13.70
CA PRO A 165 -8.59 10.45 12.77
C PRO A 165 -8.67 8.96 12.37
N TYR A 166 -7.56 8.23 12.49
CA TYR A 166 -7.43 6.85 12.01
C TYR A 166 -7.27 5.82 13.12
N GLN A 167 -7.32 6.24 14.39
CA GLN A 167 -7.01 5.39 15.55
C GLN A 167 -5.60 4.75 15.47
N TRP A 168 -4.70 5.35 14.71
CA TRP A 168 -3.32 4.91 14.58
C TRP A 168 -2.46 5.26 15.79
N LEU A 169 -1.38 4.51 15.99
CA LEU A 169 -0.36 4.87 16.96
C LEU A 169 0.42 6.12 16.48
N PRO A 170 0.99 6.93 17.38
CA PRO A 170 1.77 8.11 16.99
C PRO A 170 2.89 7.79 15.98
N LEU A 171 3.57 6.64 16.13
CA LEU A 171 4.64 6.23 15.21
C LEU A 171 4.16 6.10 13.75
N MET A 172 2.92 5.66 13.54
CA MET A 172 2.32 5.56 12.20
C MET A 172 2.15 6.94 11.59
N TYR A 173 1.64 7.93 12.33
CA TYR A 173 1.51 9.30 11.83
C TYR A 173 2.87 9.92 11.47
N LEU A 174 3.92 9.65 12.26
CA LEU A 174 5.29 10.06 11.90
C LEU A 174 5.74 9.45 10.56
N CYS A 175 5.48 8.16 10.34
CA CYS A 175 5.92 7.46 9.13
C CYS A 175 5.12 7.86 7.88
N TYR A 176 3.82 8.15 8.03
CA TYR A 176 2.91 8.42 6.92
C TYR A 176 2.84 9.90 6.55
N SER A 177 3.29 10.81 7.41
CA SER A 177 3.23 12.26 7.18
C SER A 177 4.08 12.70 5.98
N ARG A 178 3.56 13.66 5.21
CA ARG A 178 4.20 14.36 4.09
C ARG A 178 4.09 15.88 4.21
N ALA A 179 3.68 16.39 5.38
CA ALA A 179 3.53 17.82 5.60
C ALA A 179 4.89 18.55 5.48
N PRO A 180 5.01 19.57 4.61
CA PRO A 180 6.27 20.29 4.38
C PRO A 180 6.55 21.32 5.49
N LEU A 181 6.81 20.84 6.71
CA LEU A 181 7.03 21.68 7.90
C LEU A 181 8.49 22.11 8.10
N GLY A 182 9.38 21.83 7.15
CA GLY A 182 10.81 22.18 7.25
C GLY A 182 11.59 21.44 8.34
N ARG A 183 11.12 20.26 8.76
CA ARG A 183 11.80 19.41 9.75
C ARG A 183 13.08 18.82 9.20
N THR A 184 14.11 18.74 10.04
CA THR A 184 15.40 18.16 9.67
C THR A 184 15.43 16.65 9.91
N LEU A 185 16.41 15.97 9.31
CA LEU A 185 16.71 14.57 9.62
C LEU A 185 16.88 14.34 11.14
N SER A 186 17.55 15.26 11.82
CA SER A 186 17.77 15.17 13.27
C SER A 186 16.45 15.22 14.04
N ASP A 187 15.52 16.10 13.66
CA ASP A 187 14.20 16.23 14.30
C ASP A 187 13.39 14.96 14.13
N THR A 188 13.27 14.47 12.89
CA THR A 188 12.53 13.25 12.56
C THR A 188 13.07 12.04 13.29
N LEU A 189 14.39 11.83 13.24
CA LEU A 189 14.96 10.69 13.94
C LEU A 189 14.80 10.86 15.45
N ALA A 190 14.99 12.05 16.03
CA ALA A 190 14.76 12.28 17.46
C ALA A 190 13.30 11.95 17.87
N ALA A 191 12.31 12.41 17.10
CA ALA A 191 10.90 12.08 17.29
C ALA A 191 10.66 10.56 17.27
N ALA A 192 11.23 9.85 16.29
CA ALA A 192 11.13 8.40 16.21
C ALA A 192 11.76 7.70 17.42
N ARG A 193 12.99 8.06 17.86
CA ARG A 193 13.59 7.45 19.06
C ARG A 193 12.76 7.73 20.31
N ILE A 194 12.20 8.93 20.47
CA ILE A 194 11.34 9.24 21.62
C ILE A 194 10.15 8.28 21.68
N LEU A 195 9.47 8.07 20.56
CA LEU A 195 8.34 7.14 20.48
C LEU A 195 8.76 5.69 20.73
N LEU A 196 9.82 5.22 20.07
CA LEU A 196 10.31 3.84 20.21
C LEU A 196 10.79 3.55 21.64
N ASN A 197 11.53 4.47 22.25
CA ASN A 197 12.00 4.33 23.64
C ASN A 197 10.84 4.38 24.65
N ALA A 198 9.75 5.04 24.30
CA ALA A 198 8.52 5.05 25.09
C ALA A 198 7.62 3.80 24.84
N GLY A 199 8.06 2.86 24.01
CA GLY A 199 7.38 1.58 23.79
C GLY A 199 6.48 1.51 22.55
N ALA A 200 6.60 2.45 21.60
CA ALA A 200 5.93 2.32 20.31
C ALA A 200 6.43 1.07 19.57
N ASP A 201 5.51 0.27 19.03
CA ASP A 201 5.84 -0.93 18.26
C ASP A 201 6.26 -0.57 16.83
N PRO A 202 7.51 -0.86 16.40
CA PRO A 202 7.97 -0.60 15.04
C PRO A 202 7.31 -1.50 13.99
N ASN A 203 6.56 -2.54 14.40
CA ASN A 203 5.73 -3.38 13.53
C ASN A 203 4.26 -2.96 13.53
N SER A 204 3.93 -1.81 14.13
CA SER A 204 2.57 -1.27 14.10
C SER A 204 2.08 -1.07 12.66
N GLY A 205 0.77 -1.19 12.49
CA GLY A 205 0.12 -1.16 11.19
C GLY A 205 -1.38 -1.42 11.27
N TYR A 206 -2.03 -1.39 10.12
CA TYR A 206 -3.47 -1.58 9.96
C TYR A 206 -3.77 -2.41 8.70
N LEU A 207 -5.00 -2.90 8.57
CA LEU A 207 -5.48 -3.52 7.34
C LEU A 207 -6.23 -2.48 6.52
N TRP A 208 -5.67 -2.08 5.37
CA TRP A 208 -6.33 -1.10 4.50
C TRP A 208 -7.63 -1.69 3.95
N CYS A 209 -8.74 -1.07 4.35
CA CYS A 209 -10.09 -1.53 4.06
C CYS A 209 -10.32 -3.02 4.41
N GLY A 210 -9.70 -3.50 5.49
CA GLY A 210 -9.84 -4.87 5.97
C GLY A 210 -9.24 -5.96 5.05
N MET A 211 -8.39 -5.58 4.10
CA MET A 211 -7.68 -6.52 3.23
C MET A 211 -6.46 -7.13 3.91
N SER A 212 -6.01 -8.30 3.43
CA SER A 212 -5.11 -9.16 4.18
C SER A 212 -3.64 -8.78 4.13
N THR A 213 -3.27 -7.74 3.35
CA THR A 213 -1.90 -7.21 3.33
C THR A 213 -1.83 -6.00 4.26
N PRO A 214 -1.06 -6.07 5.36
CA PRO A 214 -0.99 -5.00 6.33
C PRO A 214 -0.17 -3.81 5.81
N PHE A 215 -0.63 -2.62 6.13
CA PHE A 215 0.07 -1.36 5.94
C PHE A 215 0.76 -1.00 7.26
N THR A 216 2.08 -1.16 7.30
CA THR A 216 2.88 -0.97 8.53
C THR A 216 3.56 0.39 8.57
N ALA A 217 4.27 0.67 9.67
CA ALA A 217 5.18 1.80 9.78
C ALA A 217 6.18 1.85 8.61
N LEU A 218 6.80 0.72 8.23
CA LEU A 218 7.73 0.68 7.09
C LEU A 218 7.03 1.03 5.77
N THR A 219 5.80 0.54 5.56
CA THR A 219 5.01 0.92 4.39
C THR A 219 4.86 2.44 4.28
N GLY A 220 4.55 3.11 5.39
CA GLY A 220 4.48 4.56 5.45
C GLY A 220 5.79 5.26 5.10
N VAL A 221 6.91 4.74 5.62
CA VAL A 221 8.25 5.30 5.38
C VAL A 221 8.64 5.17 3.90
N PHE A 222 8.49 3.97 3.33
CA PHE A 222 8.88 3.72 1.94
C PHE A 222 7.92 4.37 0.93
N GLY A 223 6.66 4.56 1.28
CA GLY A 223 5.67 5.21 0.41
C GLY A 223 5.54 4.56 -0.96
N GLU A 224 5.27 5.38 -1.96
CA GLU A 224 4.90 5.02 -3.33
C GLU A 224 3.69 4.10 -3.40
N GLY A 225 3.59 3.24 -4.41
CA GLY A 225 2.36 2.59 -4.81
C GLY A 225 2.00 2.94 -6.25
N GLU A 226 0.76 2.60 -6.59
CA GLU A 226 0.26 2.68 -7.96
C GLU A 226 0.19 4.13 -8.47
N GLN A 227 -0.02 5.10 -7.58
CA GLN A 227 -0.11 6.53 -7.95
C GLN A 227 1.26 7.21 -8.10
N GLY A 228 2.34 6.50 -7.75
CA GLY A 228 3.70 6.96 -8.01
C GLY A 228 4.26 8.05 -7.09
N PRO A 229 5.51 8.47 -7.31
CA PRO A 229 6.26 9.29 -6.36
C PRO A 229 5.76 10.74 -6.25
N GLY A 230 5.03 11.26 -7.24
CA GLY A 230 4.43 12.60 -7.13
C GLY A 230 3.19 12.64 -6.23
N ARG A 231 2.39 11.58 -6.23
CA ARG A 231 1.17 11.46 -5.41
C ARG A 231 1.36 10.72 -4.11
N GLN A 232 2.23 9.73 -4.08
CA GLN A 232 2.53 8.91 -2.92
C GLN A 232 4.05 8.91 -2.70
N PRO A 233 4.71 10.07 -2.47
CA PRO A 233 6.15 10.13 -2.28
C PRO A 233 6.59 9.26 -1.09
N ARG A 234 7.86 8.86 -1.10
CA ARG A 234 8.51 8.29 0.09
C ARG A 234 8.54 9.33 1.20
N HIS A 235 8.76 8.89 2.44
CA HIS A 235 9.07 9.82 3.52
C HIS A 235 10.35 10.61 3.16
N PRO A 236 10.46 11.93 3.44
CA PRO A 236 11.62 12.73 3.06
C PRO A 236 12.98 12.19 3.56
N PHE A 237 12.96 11.46 4.67
CA PHE A 237 14.11 10.79 5.28
C PHE A 237 13.92 9.27 5.32
N ALA A 238 13.42 8.69 4.22
CA ALA A 238 12.98 7.29 4.19
C ALA A 238 14.09 6.30 4.56
N GLU A 239 15.29 6.47 4.03
CA GLU A 239 16.41 5.55 4.27
C GLU A 239 16.81 5.50 5.75
N GLU A 240 17.04 6.66 6.37
CA GLU A 240 17.48 6.73 7.76
C GLU A 240 16.38 6.36 8.74
N LEU A 241 15.13 6.74 8.44
CA LEU A 241 13.98 6.38 9.28
C LEU A 241 13.70 4.88 9.20
N ALA A 242 13.69 4.28 8.01
CA ALA A 242 13.53 2.83 7.86
C ALA A 242 14.68 2.07 8.55
N SER A 243 15.92 2.51 8.36
CA SER A 243 17.09 1.94 9.04
C SER A 243 16.95 1.99 10.56
N LEU A 244 16.42 3.09 11.10
CA LEU A 244 16.15 3.20 12.53
C LEU A 244 15.09 2.20 12.97
N LEU A 245 13.96 2.13 12.28
CA LEU A 245 12.87 1.20 12.61
C LEU A 245 13.35 -0.26 12.59
N LEU A 246 14.10 -0.65 11.55
CA LEU A 246 14.67 -2.00 11.41
C LEU A 246 15.62 -2.34 12.55
N ARG A 247 16.51 -1.41 12.96
CA ARG A 247 17.37 -1.59 14.14
C ARG A 247 16.60 -1.69 15.45
N HIS A 248 15.40 -1.12 15.52
CA HIS A 248 14.51 -1.21 16.67
C HIS A 248 13.55 -2.41 16.60
N GLY A 249 13.66 -3.27 15.59
CA GLY A 249 12.89 -4.52 15.50
C GLY A 249 11.68 -4.45 14.56
N ALA A 250 11.57 -3.44 13.69
CA ALA A 250 10.69 -3.57 12.53
C ALA A 250 11.14 -4.78 11.72
N HIS A 251 10.18 -5.60 11.31
CA HIS A 251 10.46 -6.79 10.53
C HIS A 251 10.81 -6.37 9.08
N PRO A 252 11.90 -6.88 8.48
CA PRO A 252 12.32 -6.47 7.13
C PRO A 252 11.37 -6.96 6.03
N VAL A 253 10.35 -7.72 6.39
CA VAL A 253 9.40 -8.31 5.44
C VAL A 253 8.09 -7.56 5.57
N ASP A 254 8.05 -6.46 4.83
CA ASP A 254 6.87 -5.65 4.66
C ASP A 254 6.28 -5.88 3.27
N GLN A 255 5.26 -6.75 3.17
CA GLN A 255 4.67 -7.15 1.89
C GLN A 255 4.10 -5.97 1.12
N GLN A 256 3.52 -4.98 1.82
CA GLN A 256 2.97 -3.80 1.18
C GLN A 256 4.06 -2.88 0.62
N THR A 257 5.20 -2.70 1.32
CA THR A 257 6.38 -2.00 0.79
C THR A 257 6.88 -2.66 -0.47
N LEU A 258 7.09 -3.98 -0.44
CA LEU A 258 7.58 -4.74 -1.59
C LEU A 258 6.64 -4.58 -2.79
N TYR A 259 5.32 -4.62 -2.56
CA TYR A 259 4.33 -4.33 -3.59
C TYR A 259 4.42 -2.88 -4.09
N ASN A 260 4.34 -1.89 -3.20
CA ASN A 260 4.30 -0.47 -3.55
C ASN A 260 5.54 0.00 -4.33
N ARG A 261 6.69 -0.63 -4.08
CA ARG A 261 7.96 -0.23 -4.66
C ARG A 261 8.37 -1.04 -5.88
N MET A 262 7.63 -2.08 -6.27
CA MET A 262 7.97 -2.90 -7.44
C MET A 262 7.70 -2.19 -8.77
N PHE A 263 6.79 -1.22 -8.82
CA PHE A 263 6.35 -0.56 -10.07
C PHE A 263 7.44 0.20 -10.84
N ARG A 264 8.57 0.51 -10.19
CA ARG A 264 9.67 1.31 -10.76
C ARG A 264 11.01 0.59 -10.62
N PRO A 265 12.03 0.91 -11.43
CA PRO A 265 13.32 0.22 -11.38
C PRO A 265 14.16 0.49 -10.12
N ASP A 266 13.80 1.48 -9.31
CA ASP A 266 14.57 1.80 -8.10
C ASP A 266 14.44 0.72 -7.02
N ASP A 267 15.57 0.09 -6.69
CA ASP A 267 15.68 -1.05 -5.77
C ASP A 267 16.26 -0.71 -4.39
N SER A 268 16.44 0.58 -4.08
CA SER A 268 17.03 1.00 -2.79
C SER A 268 16.29 0.47 -1.56
N HIS A 269 14.97 0.27 -1.67
CA HIS A 269 14.18 -0.40 -0.62
C HIS A 269 14.56 -1.88 -0.44
N LEU A 270 14.77 -2.64 -1.53
CA LEU A 270 15.22 -4.03 -1.46
C LEU A 270 16.62 -4.12 -0.88
N GLU A 271 17.55 -3.28 -1.34
CA GLU A 271 18.93 -3.26 -0.82
C GLU A 271 18.95 -3.04 0.69
N LEU A 272 18.19 -2.05 1.17
CA LEU A 272 18.08 -1.77 2.60
C LEU A 272 17.46 -2.94 3.37
N LEU A 273 16.34 -3.50 2.88
CA LEU A 273 15.67 -4.61 3.56
C LEU A 273 16.54 -5.89 3.56
N PHE A 274 17.29 -6.16 2.49
CA PHE A 274 18.26 -7.26 2.44
C PHE A 274 19.43 -7.05 3.41
N ALA A 275 19.95 -5.82 3.54
CA ALA A 275 20.95 -5.49 4.56
C ALA A 275 20.45 -5.74 5.99
N HIS A 276 19.12 -5.79 6.19
CA HIS A 276 18.45 -6.12 7.44
C HIS A 276 17.85 -7.54 7.48
N GLY A 277 18.26 -8.42 6.58
CA GLY A 277 17.94 -9.85 6.64
C GLY A 277 16.62 -10.27 5.99
N LEU A 278 16.07 -9.51 5.05
CA LEU A 278 14.84 -9.86 4.30
C LEU A 278 14.82 -11.29 3.76
N ALA A 279 15.95 -11.79 3.22
CA ALA A 279 16.03 -13.13 2.63
C ALA A 279 15.81 -14.25 3.66
N ASP A 280 16.42 -14.12 4.84
CA ASP A 280 16.48 -15.15 5.88
C ASP A 280 15.52 -14.89 7.05
N ALA A 281 14.75 -13.81 6.99
CA ALA A 281 13.85 -13.42 8.05
C ALA A 281 12.77 -14.47 8.28
N GLY A 282 12.57 -14.83 9.56
CA GLY A 282 11.49 -15.71 9.99
C GLY A 282 10.09 -15.12 9.75
N PRO A 283 9.04 -15.76 10.30
CA PRO A 283 7.70 -15.23 10.19
C PRO A 283 7.61 -13.87 10.91
N SER A 284 6.98 -12.90 10.26
CA SER A 284 6.72 -11.58 10.83
C SER A 284 5.63 -11.66 11.91
N PRO A 285 5.49 -10.62 12.77
CA PRO A 285 4.35 -10.52 13.68
C PRO A 285 3.00 -10.59 12.96
N TRP A 286 2.91 -10.03 11.75
CA TRP A 286 1.71 -10.05 10.94
C TRP A 286 1.42 -11.44 10.35
N GLU A 287 2.44 -12.16 9.88
CA GLU A 287 2.27 -13.53 9.38
C GLU A 287 1.77 -14.46 10.48
N ARG A 288 2.30 -14.30 11.71
CA ARG A 288 1.79 -15.05 12.88
C ARG A 288 0.35 -14.68 13.22
N ARG A 289 -0.02 -13.41 13.06
CA ARG A 289 -1.34 -12.89 13.45
C ARG A 289 -2.42 -13.25 12.44
N LEU A 290 -2.15 -13.11 11.15
CA LEU A 290 -3.12 -13.24 10.07
C LEU A 290 -3.12 -14.63 9.43
N GLY A 291 -2.04 -15.40 9.58
CA GLY A 291 -1.92 -16.77 9.10
C GLY A 291 -2.18 -16.89 7.60
N GLU A 292 -3.05 -17.83 7.22
CA GLU A 292 -3.35 -18.16 5.82
C GLU A 292 -4.08 -17.06 5.02
N ALA A 293 -4.50 -15.97 5.67
CA ALA A 293 -5.04 -14.82 4.94
C ALA A 293 -3.95 -14.06 4.16
N MET A 294 -2.71 -14.08 4.66
CA MET A 294 -1.57 -13.41 4.04
C MET A 294 -1.03 -14.23 2.87
N GLU A 295 -0.43 -13.52 1.93
CA GLU A 295 0.37 -14.13 0.88
C GLU A 295 1.57 -14.87 1.48
N THR A 296 1.90 -16.05 0.96
CA THR A 296 3.10 -16.78 1.39
C THR A 296 4.37 -16.13 0.83
N ARG A 297 5.53 -16.36 1.46
CA ARG A 297 6.81 -15.82 0.95
C ARG A 297 7.13 -16.24 -0.48
N GLN A 298 6.80 -17.48 -0.84
CA GLN A 298 6.99 -17.94 -2.22
C GLN A 298 6.16 -17.11 -3.20
N GLN A 299 4.90 -16.83 -2.87
CA GLN A 299 4.02 -16.04 -3.73
C GLN A 299 4.46 -14.57 -3.79
N MET A 300 4.90 -14.00 -2.67
CA MET A 300 5.48 -12.65 -2.59
C MET A 300 6.69 -12.52 -3.51
N TRP A 301 7.62 -13.49 -3.46
CA TRP A 301 8.78 -13.50 -4.35
C TRP A 301 8.40 -13.71 -5.81
N GLN A 302 7.49 -14.64 -6.09
CA GLN A 302 7.00 -14.86 -7.45
C GLN A 302 6.42 -13.56 -8.03
N ARG A 303 5.68 -12.76 -7.25
CA ARG A 303 5.16 -11.46 -7.69
C ARG A 303 6.28 -10.48 -8.04
N GLN A 304 7.31 -10.39 -7.19
CA GLN A 304 8.47 -9.53 -7.48
C GLN A 304 9.19 -9.94 -8.76
N ILE A 305 9.36 -11.25 -8.96
CA ILE A 305 10.02 -11.83 -10.13
C ILE A 305 9.19 -11.60 -11.39
N ASP A 306 7.90 -11.92 -11.36
CA ASP A 306 6.99 -11.75 -12.49
C ASP A 306 6.92 -10.29 -12.92
N TRP A 307 6.80 -9.37 -11.94
CA TRP A 307 6.79 -7.95 -12.23
C TRP A 307 8.13 -7.49 -12.82
N ALA A 308 9.25 -7.87 -12.23
CA ALA A 308 10.58 -7.51 -12.73
C ALA A 308 10.81 -8.03 -14.15
N ALA A 309 10.45 -9.27 -14.42
CA ALA A 309 10.58 -9.91 -15.72
C ALA A 309 9.72 -9.22 -16.78
N ALA A 310 8.44 -8.97 -16.48
CA ALA A 310 7.51 -8.33 -17.40
C ALA A 310 7.89 -6.87 -17.74
N HIS A 311 8.57 -6.18 -16.81
CA HIS A 311 8.93 -4.77 -16.96
C HIS A 311 10.41 -4.53 -17.28
N GLY A 312 11.17 -5.60 -17.56
CA GLY A 312 12.58 -5.53 -17.95
C GLY A 312 13.53 -5.06 -16.86
N PHE A 313 13.20 -5.26 -15.59
CA PHE A 313 14.04 -4.90 -14.44
C PHE A 313 15.09 -6.00 -14.16
N ALA A 314 16.06 -6.12 -15.07
CA ALA A 314 17.12 -7.13 -14.98
C ALA A 314 17.95 -7.00 -13.68
N GLU A 315 18.28 -5.78 -13.26
CA GLU A 315 19.03 -5.51 -12.03
C GLU A 315 18.29 -6.02 -10.79
N ARG A 316 16.95 -5.91 -10.75
CA ARG A 316 16.15 -6.48 -9.67
C ARG A 316 16.24 -7.99 -9.63
N LEU A 317 16.13 -8.66 -10.78
CA LEU A 317 16.25 -10.12 -10.85
C LEU A 317 17.64 -10.59 -10.39
N ASP A 318 18.70 -9.87 -10.76
CA ASP A 318 20.06 -10.13 -10.28
C ASP A 318 20.19 -9.90 -8.77
N LEU A 319 19.65 -8.79 -8.24
CA LEU A 319 19.61 -8.51 -6.81
C LEU A 319 18.92 -9.64 -6.02
N LEU A 320 17.74 -10.08 -6.47
CA LEU A 320 17.02 -11.20 -5.86
C LEU A 320 17.86 -12.49 -5.89
N ALA A 321 18.48 -12.82 -7.03
CA ALA A 321 19.30 -14.01 -7.18
C ALA A 321 20.55 -13.98 -6.28
N ARG A 322 21.22 -12.82 -6.15
CA ARG A 322 22.37 -12.63 -5.24
C ARG A 322 22.02 -12.86 -3.78
N HIS A 323 20.76 -12.66 -3.41
CA HIS A 323 20.23 -12.93 -2.07
C HIS A 323 19.57 -14.31 -1.93
N GLY A 324 19.79 -15.22 -2.88
CA GLY A 324 19.35 -16.61 -2.79
C GLY A 324 17.87 -16.83 -3.12
N ILE A 325 17.18 -15.83 -3.68
CA ILE A 325 15.81 -15.99 -4.19
C ILE A 325 15.90 -16.64 -5.57
N ASP A 326 15.21 -17.76 -5.74
CA ASP A 326 15.22 -18.50 -7.01
C ASP A 326 14.46 -17.73 -8.10
N THR A 327 15.22 -17.20 -9.06
CA THR A 327 14.70 -16.53 -10.26
C THR A 327 14.75 -17.43 -11.50
N ALA A 328 15.12 -18.70 -11.34
CA ALA A 328 15.19 -19.65 -12.45
C ALA A 328 13.79 -19.92 -13.02
N GLY A 329 13.53 -19.36 -14.19
CA GLY A 329 12.23 -19.41 -14.86
C GLY A 329 11.68 -18.03 -15.24
N ALA A 330 12.24 -16.96 -14.68
CA ALA A 330 11.93 -15.61 -15.11
C ALA A 330 12.38 -15.39 -16.57
N THR A 331 11.43 -15.12 -17.45
CA THR A 331 11.73 -14.73 -18.83
C THR A 331 11.70 -13.21 -18.92
N LEU A 332 12.88 -12.60 -18.94
CA LEU A 332 13.00 -11.14 -19.02
C LEU A 332 12.43 -10.64 -20.35
N VAL A 333 11.42 -9.79 -20.27
CA VAL A 333 10.94 -9.00 -21.40
C VAL A 333 11.85 -7.77 -21.51
N PRO A 334 12.72 -7.67 -22.53
CA PRO A 334 13.62 -6.54 -22.65
C PRO A 334 12.82 -5.26 -22.83
N ARG A 335 13.24 -4.17 -22.15
CA ARG A 335 12.73 -2.83 -22.44
C ARG A 335 13.19 -2.41 -23.84
N THR A 336 12.39 -2.69 -24.86
CA THR A 336 12.64 -2.24 -26.22
C THR A 336 12.03 -0.87 -26.44
N PHE A 337 12.75 0.01 -27.13
CA PHE A 337 12.15 1.24 -27.64
C PHE A 337 11.10 0.87 -28.69
N PRO A 338 9.90 1.45 -28.66
CA PRO A 338 8.84 1.07 -29.59
C PRO A 338 9.26 1.40 -31.02
N VAL A 339 8.93 0.51 -31.97
CA VAL A 339 9.22 0.71 -33.40
C VAL A 339 8.44 1.90 -33.95
N ASP A 340 7.19 2.03 -33.52
CA ASP A 340 6.38 3.23 -33.71
C ASP A 340 6.26 3.95 -32.37
N VAL A 341 6.90 5.11 -32.26
CA VAL A 341 6.95 5.93 -31.05
C VAL A 341 5.56 6.43 -30.61
N ASN A 342 4.60 6.46 -31.55
CA ASN A 342 3.22 6.89 -31.32
C ASN A 342 2.24 5.71 -31.28
N ALA A 343 2.74 4.48 -31.21
CA ALA A 343 1.90 3.29 -31.01
C ALA A 343 1.05 3.46 -29.75
N ARG A 344 -0.21 3.06 -29.87
CA ARG A 344 -1.21 3.17 -28.82
C ARG A 344 -1.53 1.79 -28.27
N ASP A 345 -1.64 1.68 -26.95
CA ASP A 345 -2.15 0.48 -26.30
C ASP A 345 -3.69 0.38 -26.39
N GLU A 346 -4.27 -0.59 -25.67
CA GLU A 346 -5.72 -0.81 -25.65
C GLU A 346 -6.50 0.36 -25.05
N ASP A 347 -5.88 1.14 -24.16
CA ASP A 347 -6.43 2.35 -23.56
C ASP A 347 -6.12 3.60 -24.40
N GLY A 348 -5.47 3.45 -25.56
CA GLY A 348 -5.10 4.55 -26.43
C GLY A 348 -3.91 5.37 -25.95
N ALA A 349 -3.24 4.95 -24.87
CA ALA A 349 -2.06 5.61 -24.33
C ALA A 349 -0.81 5.25 -25.14
N THR A 350 0.15 6.17 -25.18
CA THR A 350 1.45 5.98 -25.85
C THR A 350 2.55 5.79 -24.82
N ALA A 351 3.73 5.34 -25.25
CA ALA A 351 4.90 5.27 -24.38
C ALA A 351 5.25 6.63 -23.71
N LEU A 352 4.89 7.75 -24.34
CA LEU A 352 5.09 9.08 -23.77
C LEU A 352 4.14 9.37 -22.60
N HIS A 353 2.91 8.84 -22.62
CA HIS A 353 1.98 8.93 -21.48
C HIS A 353 2.55 8.18 -20.26
N GLU A 354 3.00 6.95 -20.45
CA GLU A 354 3.61 6.14 -19.40
C GLU A 354 4.87 6.80 -18.81
N ALA A 355 5.75 7.31 -19.69
CA ALA A 355 6.95 8.02 -19.26
C ALA A 355 6.61 9.30 -18.48
N ALA A 356 5.57 10.02 -18.90
CA ALA A 356 5.06 11.22 -18.24
C ALA A 356 4.51 10.94 -16.85
N TRP A 357 3.69 9.89 -16.69
CA TRP A 357 3.19 9.43 -15.39
C TRP A 357 4.31 8.99 -14.45
N ALA A 358 5.28 8.24 -14.98
CA ALA A 358 6.43 7.77 -14.22
C ALA A 358 7.38 8.91 -13.81
N GLY A 359 7.37 10.03 -14.53
CA GLY A 359 8.34 11.10 -14.39
C GLY A 359 9.72 10.74 -14.96
N ASP A 360 9.80 9.80 -15.91
CA ASP A 360 11.05 9.33 -16.50
C ASP A 360 11.56 10.33 -17.55
N LEU A 361 12.24 11.37 -17.06
CA LEU A 361 12.76 12.47 -17.90
C LEU A 361 13.67 11.97 -19.04
N ALA A 362 14.44 10.91 -18.79
CA ALA A 362 15.35 10.34 -19.78
C ALA A 362 14.57 9.62 -20.90
N LEU A 363 13.55 8.85 -20.54
CA LEU A 363 12.66 8.23 -21.52
C LEU A 363 11.83 9.27 -22.27
N ILE A 364 11.28 10.27 -21.58
CA ILE A 364 10.57 11.39 -22.22
C ILE A 364 11.47 12.05 -23.28
N GLY A 365 12.71 12.41 -22.92
CA GLY A 365 13.66 13.01 -23.85
C GLY A 365 13.90 12.15 -25.09
N ARG A 366 14.17 10.85 -24.91
CA ARG A 366 14.40 9.93 -26.04
C ARG A 366 13.18 9.75 -26.93
N LEU A 367 11.97 9.67 -26.34
CA LEU A 367 10.72 9.57 -27.09
C LEU A 367 10.49 10.83 -27.93
N LEU A 368 10.70 12.01 -27.34
CA LEU A 368 10.57 13.29 -28.05
C LEU A 368 11.61 13.42 -29.18
N ASP A 369 12.86 13.03 -28.95
CA ASP A 369 13.91 13.04 -29.98
C ASP A 369 13.60 12.06 -31.13
N ALA A 370 12.84 11.00 -30.85
CA ALA A 370 12.35 10.04 -31.84
C ALA A 370 11.06 10.49 -32.56
N GLY A 371 10.51 11.67 -32.25
CA GLY A 371 9.31 12.21 -32.89
C GLY A 371 7.99 11.78 -32.24
N ALA A 372 8.00 11.50 -30.92
CA ALA A 372 6.76 11.30 -30.17
C ALA A 372 5.84 12.54 -30.29
N ASP A 373 4.58 12.29 -30.64
CA ASP A 373 3.53 13.30 -30.70
C ASP A 373 2.99 13.56 -29.29
N THR A 374 3.17 14.79 -28.82
CA THR A 374 2.76 15.26 -27.50
C THR A 374 1.27 15.58 -27.41
N THR A 375 0.55 15.53 -28.53
CA THR A 375 -0.87 15.90 -28.63
C THR A 375 -1.82 14.70 -28.65
N VAL A 376 -1.28 13.48 -28.73
CA VAL A 376 -2.08 12.24 -28.68
C VAL A 376 -2.83 12.20 -27.35
N THR A 377 -4.11 11.86 -27.40
CA THR A 377 -4.92 11.65 -26.21
C THR A 377 -5.24 10.17 -26.00
N ASP A 378 -5.24 9.76 -24.73
CA ASP A 378 -5.72 8.44 -24.33
C ASP A 378 -7.26 8.34 -24.49
N LEU A 379 -7.80 7.11 -24.55
CA LEU A 379 -9.24 6.86 -24.72
C LEU A 379 -10.01 6.89 -23.39
N ARG A 380 -9.33 6.69 -22.27
CA ARG A 380 -9.94 6.52 -20.96
C ARG A 380 -10.34 7.86 -20.35
N TYR A 381 -9.52 8.88 -20.51
CA TYR A 381 -9.67 10.21 -19.93
C TYR A 381 -9.64 11.31 -20.98
N GLY A 382 -9.22 11.01 -22.21
CA GLY A 382 -9.03 12.03 -23.24
C GLY A 382 -7.87 12.95 -22.92
N SER A 383 -6.87 12.48 -22.16
CA SER A 383 -5.75 13.28 -21.67
C SER A 383 -4.49 13.05 -22.49
N THR A 384 -3.68 14.10 -22.61
CA THR A 384 -2.36 14.11 -23.25
C THR A 384 -1.27 13.63 -22.28
N PRO A 385 -0.05 13.33 -22.75
CA PRO A 385 1.08 13.03 -21.87
C PRO A 385 1.38 14.15 -20.88
N LEU A 386 1.22 15.42 -21.28
CA LEU A 386 1.41 16.56 -20.38
C LEU A 386 0.39 16.52 -19.24
N GLU A 387 -0.88 16.29 -19.56
CA GLU A 387 -1.94 16.20 -18.55
C GLU A 387 -1.74 14.99 -17.62
N TRP A 388 -1.20 13.87 -18.11
CA TRP A 388 -0.77 12.74 -17.27
C TRP A 388 0.35 13.14 -16.30
N ALA A 389 1.39 13.85 -16.76
CA ALA A 389 2.45 14.35 -15.89
C ALA A 389 1.93 15.32 -14.83
N GLU A 390 1.03 16.24 -15.20
CA GLU A 390 0.42 17.20 -14.29
C GLU A 390 -0.48 16.51 -13.27
N HIS A 391 -1.30 15.56 -13.72
CA HIS A 391 -2.12 14.74 -12.84
C HIS A 391 -1.26 13.93 -11.87
N ALA A 392 -0.15 13.34 -12.32
CA ALA A 392 0.75 12.56 -11.48
C ALA A 392 1.67 13.43 -10.57
N TYR A 393 1.57 14.75 -10.64
CA TYR A 393 2.46 15.71 -9.97
C TYR A 393 3.94 15.54 -10.33
N GLN A 394 4.24 15.13 -11.56
CA GLN A 394 5.59 15.01 -12.11
C GLN A 394 6.04 16.35 -12.70
N LEU A 395 6.35 17.30 -11.82
CA LEU A 395 6.59 18.71 -12.21
C LEU A 395 7.65 18.86 -13.31
N ALA A 396 8.80 18.19 -13.16
CA ALA A 396 9.88 18.26 -14.15
C ALA A 396 9.49 17.62 -15.51
N ALA A 397 8.68 16.56 -15.49
CA ALA A 397 8.18 15.94 -16.71
C ALA A 397 7.18 16.86 -17.42
N ALA A 398 6.27 17.47 -16.66
CA ALA A 398 5.31 18.43 -17.18
C ALA A 398 6.03 19.67 -17.76
N GLU A 399 7.05 20.19 -17.10
CA GLU A 399 7.88 21.29 -17.63
C GLU A 399 8.58 20.90 -18.94
N LEU A 400 9.19 19.72 -18.99
CA LEU A 400 9.84 19.21 -20.19
C LEU A 400 8.84 19.10 -21.35
N LEU A 401 7.65 18.57 -21.11
CA LEU A 401 6.60 18.44 -22.12
C LEU A 401 6.04 19.80 -22.58
N ARG A 402 5.81 20.75 -21.66
CA ARG A 402 5.37 22.12 -22.00
C ARG A 402 6.37 22.84 -22.90
N SER A 403 7.67 22.64 -22.67
CA SER A 403 8.72 23.28 -23.48
C SER A 403 8.73 22.83 -24.94
N ARG A 404 8.02 21.74 -25.27
CA ARG A 404 8.00 21.12 -26.60
C ARG A 404 6.65 21.19 -27.31
N THR A 405 5.56 21.52 -26.60
CA THR A 405 4.23 21.78 -27.19
C THR A 405 4.06 23.20 -27.72
N GLY A 406 4.97 24.13 -27.38
CA GLY A 406 4.92 25.54 -27.78
C GLY A 406 5.79 25.94 -28.99
N ASN A 407 6.49 24.98 -29.62
CA ASN A 407 7.21 25.13 -30.89
C ASN A 407 6.49 24.32 -31.96
#